data_AF-A0A1Y0H8V3-F1
#
_entry.id   AF-A0A1Y0H8V3-F1
#
_cell.length_a   1.000
_cell.length_b   1.000
_cell.length_c   1.000
_cell.angle_alpha   90.00
_cell.angle_beta   90.00
_cell.angle_gamma   90.00
#
_symmetry.space_group_name_H-M   'P 1'
#
loop_
_entity.id
_entity.type
_entity.pdbx_description
1 polymer ?
#
loop_
_entity_poly.entity_id
_entity_poly.type
_entity_poly.pdbx_seq_one_letter_code
_entity_poly.pdbx_strand_id
1 'polypeptide(L)'
;MAKFKFRLETVRKVRDRAREDAKREYLEAIARRVQAEAERDEIQKRLAAIASFPARDITDRFSQDAMILRLTDDVSSQETVISILLIEEDEARRAYLQARQDAEAIERLREKRHAEWLAEEDRLENLALDEWATQRRWA
;
A
#
# COMPACT_ATOMS: atom_id res chain seq x y z
N MET A 1 26.31 5.70 31.14
CA MET A 1 25.09 6.18 30.49
C MET A 1 24.14 5.02 30.31
N ALA A 2 22.88 5.18 30.73
CA ALA A 2 21.86 4.18 30.45
C ALA A 2 21.62 4.11 28.93
N LYS A 3 21.11 2.98 28.41
CA LYS A 3 20.67 2.92 27.00
C LYS A 3 19.20 3.30 26.93
N PHE A 4 18.81 4.13 25.97
CA PHE A 4 17.41 4.40 25.68
C PHE A 4 16.65 3.10 25.39
N LYS A 5 15.51 2.91 26.06
CA LYS A 5 14.61 1.77 25.83
C LYS A 5 13.21 2.29 25.54
N PHE A 6 12.77 2.13 24.30
CA PHE A 6 11.42 2.50 23.91
C PHE A 6 10.42 1.43 24.38
N ARG A 7 9.50 1.79 25.28
CA ARG A 7 8.54 0.84 25.88
C ARG A 7 7.57 0.23 24.86
N LEU A 8 7.36 0.90 23.73
CA LEU A 8 6.45 0.46 22.67
C LEU A 8 7.18 -0.12 21.46
N GLU A 9 8.41 -0.61 21.63
CA GLU A 9 9.20 -1.20 20.54
C GLU A 9 8.48 -2.38 19.87
N THR A 10 7.84 -3.26 20.64
CA THR A 10 7.06 -4.38 20.10
C THR A 10 5.88 -3.87 19.27
N VAL A 11 5.16 -2.86 19.75
CA VAL A 11 4.04 -2.25 19.04
C VAL A 11 4.50 -1.62 17.73
N ARG A 12 5.64 -0.92 17.74
CA ARG A 12 6.26 -0.36 16.54
C ARG A 12 6.50 -1.42 15.47
N LYS A 13 7.16 -2.53 15.86
CA LYS A 13 7.45 -3.65 14.95
C LYS A 13 6.17 -4.28 14.38
N VAL A 14 5.12 -4.39 15.19
CA VAL A 14 3.82 -4.90 14.72
C VAL A 14 3.19 -3.94 13.71
N ARG A 15 3.21 -2.64 13.97
CA ARG A 15 2.68 -1.63 13.03
C ARG A 15 3.48 -1.54 11.74
N ASP A 16 4.80 -1.66 11.82
CA ASP A 16 5.66 -1.72 10.64
C ASP A 16 5.32 -2.93 9.77
N ARG A 17 5.13 -4.11 10.38
CA ARG A 17 4.69 -5.31 9.65
C ARG A 17 3.32 -5.11 9.02
N ALA A 18 2.35 -4.60 9.78
CA ALA A 18 1.01 -4.31 9.26
C ALA A 18 1.05 -3.34 8.05
N ARG A 19 1.93 -2.33 8.10
CA ARG A 19 2.15 -1.42 6.96
C ARG A 19 2.70 -2.16 5.74
N GLU A 20 3.70 -3.01 5.91
CA GLU A 20 4.27 -3.77 4.79
C GLU A 20 3.29 -4.80 4.22
N ASP A 21 2.49 -5.45 5.06
CA ASP A 21 1.46 -6.38 4.63
C ASP A 21 0.36 -5.66 3.84
N ALA A 22 -0.16 -4.54 4.36
CA ALA A 22 -1.17 -3.73 3.65
C ALA A 22 -0.62 -3.15 2.34
N LYS A 23 0.68 -2.81 2.29
CA LYS A 23 1.34 -2.37 1.05
C LYS A 23 1.37 -3.49 0.02
N ARG A 24 1.71 -4.72 0.44
CA ARG A 24 1.72 -5.89 -0.44
C ARG A 24 0.32 -6.16 -1.00
N GLU A 25 -0.70 -6.17 -0.16
CA GLU A 25 -2.10 -6.35 -0.57
C GLU A 25 -2.56 -5.29 -1.57
N TYR A 26 -2.21 -4.02 -1.34
CA TYR A 26 -2.53 -2.94 -2.28
C TYR A 26 -1.84 -3.13 -3.65
N LEU A 27 -0.57 -3.52 -3.67
CA LEU A 27 0.15 -3.79 -4.92
C LEU A 27 -0.42 -5.01 -5.67
N GLU A 28 -0.83 -6.04 -4.93
CA GLU A 28 -1.51 -7.21 -5.50
C GLU A 28 -2.87 -6.84 -6.08
N ALA A 29 -3.65 -5.96 -5.43
CA ALA A 29 -4.91 -5.45 -5.97
C ALA A 29 -4.71 -4.67 -7.28
N ILE A 30 -3.72 -3.79 -7.34
CA ILE A 30 -3.35 -3.07 -8.57
C ILE A 30 -2.99 -4.07 -9.68
N ALA A 31 -2.16 -5.08 -9.37
CA ALA A 31 -1.76 -6.08 -10.36
C ALA A 31 -2.96 -6.86 -10.91
N ARG A 32 -3.92 -7.22 -10.06
CA ARG A 32 -5.17 -7.88 -10.48
C ARG A 32 -5.99 -6.99 -11.40
N ARG A 33 -6.17 -5.70 -11.08
CA ARG A 33 -6.88 -4.74 -11.95
C ARG A 33 -6.20 -4.61 -13.32
N VAL A 34 -4.88 -4.39 -13.33
CA VAL A 34 -4.11 -4.23 -14.57
C VAL A 34 -4.21 -5.48 -15.46
N GLN A 35 -4.16 -6.67 -14.85
CA GLN A 35 -4.35 -7.93 -15.58
C GLN A 35 -5.75 -8.02 -16.21
N ALA A 36 -6.80 -7.67 -15.45
CA ALA A 36 -8.17 -7.68 -15.95
C ALA A 36 -8.39 -6.66 -17.09
N GLU A 37 -7.74 -5.50 -17.03
CA GLU A 37 -7.75 -4.50 -18.12
C GLU A 37 -7.05 -5.03 -19.38
N ALA A 38 -5.90 -5.70 -19.22
CA ALA A 38 -5.21 -6.31 -20.35
C ALA A 38 -6.05 -7.39 -21.05
N GLU A 39 -6.79 -8.19 -20.26
CA GLU A 39 -7.74 -9.18 -20.79
C GLU A 39 -8.90 -8.52 -21.55
N ARG A 40 -9.47 -7.45 -20.99
CA ARG A 40 -10.53 -6.65 -21.66
C ARG A 40 -10.05 -6.09 -22.99
N ASP A 41 -8.84 -5.54 -23.03
CA ASP A 41 -8.24 -5.00 -24.25
C ASP A 41 -7.97 -6.08 -25.29
N GLU A 42 -7.59 -7.29 -24.86
CA GLU A 42 -7.44 -8.43 -25.76
C GLU A 42 -8.77 -8.87 -26.38
N ILE A 43 -9.86 -8.89 -25.60
CA ILE A 43 -11.21 -9.16 -26.13
C ILE A 43 -11.61 -8.08 -27.14
N GLN A 44 -11.33 -6.81 -26.84
CA GLN A 44 -11.62 -5.70 -27.77
C GLN A 44 -10.82 -5.78 -29.07
N LYS A 45 -9.54 -6.16 -29.01
CA LYS A 45 -8.73 -6.39 -30.21
C LYS A 45 -9.32 -7.50 -31.09
N ARG A 46 -9.80 -8.58 -30.49
CA ARG A 46 -10.47 -9.67 -31.22
C ARG A 46 -11.77 -9.21 -31.86
N LEU A 47 -12.57 -8.41 -31.13
CA LEU A 47 -13.80 -7.82 -31.65
C LEU A 47 -13.52 -6.93 -32.86
N ALA A 48 -12.53 -6.04 -32.75
CA ALA A 48 -12.12 -5.17 -33.85
C ALA A 48 -11.60 -5.97 -35.05
N ALA A 49 -10.83 -7.04 -34.81
CA ALA A 49 -10.33 -7.92 -35.86
C ALA A 49 -11.49 -8.57 -36.62
N ILE A 50 -12.47 -9.16 -35.93
CA ILE A 50 -13.64 -9.81 -36.56
C ILE A 50 -14.47 -8.79 -37.34
N ALA A 51 -14.72 -7.61 -36.76
CA ALA A 51 -15.47 -6.55 -37.42
C ALA A 51 -14.76 -5.98 -38.67
N SER A 52 -13.43 -6.12 -38.76
CA SER A 52 -12.65 -5.63 -39.90
C SER A 52 -12.68 -6.54 -41.13
N PHE A 53 -13.04 -7.82 -40.97
CA PHE A 53 -13.11 -8.77 -42.08
C PHE A 53 -14.51 -8.78 -42.71
N PRO A 54 -14.64 -8.48 -44.02
CA PRO A 54 -15.93 -8.57 -44.69
C PRO A 54 -16.39 -10.02 -44.79
N ALA A 55 -17.64 -10.28 -44.44
CA ALA A 55 -18.28 -11.58 -44.63
C ALA A 55 -18.31 -11.96 -46.12
N ARG A 56 -17.97 -13.22 -46.43
CA ARG A 56 -17.91 -13.75 -47.80
C ARG A 56 -19.27 -14.23 -48.29
N ASP A 57 -20.08 -14.75 -47.38
CA ASP A 57 -21.42 -15.25 -47.64
C ASP A 57 -22.34 -15.02 -46.44
N ILE A 58 -23.59 -15.45 -46.56
CA ILE A 58 -24.61 -15.24 -45.53
C ILE A 58 -24.35 -16.07 -44.26
N THR A 59 -23.76 -17.26 -44.40
CA THR A 59 -23.43 -18.14 -43.27
C THR A 59 -22.25 -17.58 -42.46
N ASP A 60 -21.25 -17.05 -43.15
CA ASP A 60 -20.13 -16.31 -42.58
C ASP A 60 -20.63 -15.06 -41.85
N ARG A 61 -21.58 -14.32 -42.44
CA ARG A 61 -22.21 -13.16 -41.79
C ARG A 61 -22.90 -13.52 -40.48
N PHE A 62 -23.74 -14.56 -40.47
CA PHE A 62 -24.39 -15.03 -39.22
C PHE A 62 -23.37 -15.46 -38.17
N SER A 63 -22.28 -16.12 -38.58
CA SER A 63 -21.23 -16.57 -37.67
C SER A 63 -20.46 -15.39 -37.07
N GLN A 64 -20.16 -14.37 -37.87
CA GLN A 64 -19.53 -13.12 -37.42
C GLN A 64 -20.44 -12.37 -36.43
N ASP A 65 -21.72 -12.19 -36.75
CA ASP A 65 -22.67 -11.49 -35.89
C ASP A 65 -22.82 -12.19 -34.53
N ALA A 66 -22.92 -13.53 -34.52
CA ALA A 66 -22.97 -14.31 -33.29
C ALA A 66 -21.71 -14.17 -32.43
N MET A 67 -20.53 -14.16 -33.08
CA MET A 67 -19.25 -13.99 -32.39
C MET A 67 -19.08 -12.57 -31.84
N ILE A 68 -19.49 -11.54 -32.60
CA ILE A 68 -19.48 -10.14 -32.15
C ILE A 68 -20.37 -9.98 -30.92
N LEU A 69 -21.59 -10.53 -30.95
CA LEU A 69 -22.50 -10.50 -29.80
C LEU A 69 -21.84 -11.12 -28.56
N ARG A 70 -21.29 -12.33 -28.69
CA ARG A 70 -20.61 -13.01 -27.58
C ARG A 70 -19.44 -12.20 -27.03
N LEU A 71 -18.57 -11.68 -27.90
CA LEU A 71 -17.43 -10.88 -27.45
C LEU A 71 -17.86 -9.56 -26.80
N THR A 72 -18.99 -8.98 -27.23
CA THR A 72 -19.55 -7.78 -26.60
C THR A 72 -20.03 -8.09 -25.19
N ASP A 73 -20.70 -9.23 -24.99
CA ASP A 73 -21.10 -9.71 -23.67
C ASP A 73 -19.87 -10.00 -22.78
N ASP A 74 -18.83 -10.62 -23.35
CA ASP A 74 -17.56 -10.87 -22.65
C ASP A 74 -16.89 -9.55 -22.19
N VAL A 75 -16.88 -8.50 -23.04
CA VAL A 75 -16.36 -7.17 -22.65
C VAL A 75 -17.17 -6.59 -21.49
N SER A 76 -18.51 -6.64 -21.56
CA SER A 76 -19.39 -6.13 -20.50
C SER A 76 -19.18 -6.88 -19.18
N SER A 77 -19.02 -8.20 -19.24
CA SER A 77 -18.69 -9.03 -18.08
C SER A 77 -17.34 -8.63 -17.49
N GLN A 78 -16.32 -8.46 -18.32
CA GLN A 78 -14.99 -8.05 -17.87
C GLN A 78 -14.97 -6.64 -17.28
N GLU A 79 -15.75 -5.70 -17.82
CA GLU A 79 -15.91 -4.36 -17.25
C GLU A 79 -16.55 -4.42 -15.85
N THR A 80 -17.49 -5.34 -15.63
CA THR A 80 -18.03 -5.60 -14.29
C THR A 80 -16.94 -6.10 -13.35
N VAL A 81 -16.10 -7.05 -13.78
CA VAL A 81 -14.96 -7.53 -12.99
C VAL A 81 -14.00 -6.40 -12.65
N ILE A 82 -13.63 -5.55 -13.62
CA ILE A 82 -12.76 -4.39 -13.40
C ILE A 82 -13.38 -3.42 -12.38
N SER A 83 -14.69 -3.19 -12.44
CA SER A 83 -15.38 -2.31 -11.48
C SER A 83 -15.27 -2.82 -10.04
N ILE A 84 -15.36 -4.15 -9.84
CA ILE A 84 -15.19 -4.78 -8.52
C ILE A 84 -13.74 -4.65 -8.06
N LEU A 85 -12.78 -4.91 -8.95
CA LEU A 85 -11.35 -4.79 -8.64
C LEU A 85 -10.94 -3.36 -8.31
N LEU A 86 -11.57 -2.34 -8.90
CA LEU A 86 -11.36 -0.94 -8.55
C LEU A 86 -11.83 -0.63 -7.12
N ILE A 87 -12.95 -1.22 -6.69
CA ILE A 87 -13.43 -1.08 -5.31
C ILE A 87 -12.45 -1.76 -4.35
N GLU A 88 -12.02 -2.99 -4.65
CA GLU A 88 -11.03 -3.71 -3.85
C GLU A 88 -9.68 -2.95 -3.77
N GLU A 89 -9.24 -2.36 -4.89
CA GLU A 89 -8.01 -1.54 -4.93
C GLU A 89 -8.13 -0.33 -4.00
N ASP A 90 -9.26 0.39 -4.01
CA ASP A 90 -9.46 1.55 -3.13
C ASP A 90 -9.57 1.14 -1.65
N GLU A 91 -10.21 0.01 -1.35
CA GLU A 91 -10.25 -0.54 0.01
C GLU A 91 -8.84 -0.88 0.51
N ALA A 92 -8.04 -1.60 -0.29
CA ALA A 92 -6.66 -1.92 0.04
C ALA A 92 -5.79 -0.65 0.18
N ARG A 93 -6.03 0.36 -0.68
CA ARG A 93 -5.37 1.66 -0.60
C ARG A 93 -5.68 2.36 0.73
N ARG A 94 -6.94 2.40 1.14
CA ARG A 94 -7.35 3.00 2.42
C ARG A 94 -6.73 2.27 3.61
N ALA A 95 -6.72 0.94 3.59
CA ALA A 95 -6.08 0.12 4.60
C ALA A 95 -4.57 0.41 4.70
N TYR A 96 -3.87 0.49 3.56
CA TYR A 96 -2.46 0.86 3.52
C TYR A 96 -2.19 2.26 4.07
N LEU A 97 -3.01 3.26 3.68
CA LEU A 97 -2.86 4.63 4.19
C LEU A 97 -3.05 4.70 5.71
N GLN A 98 -4.04 3.99 6.25
CA GLN A 98 -4.27 3.91 7.69
C GLN A 98 -3.08 3.25 8.40
N ALA A 99 -2.64 2.08 7.93
CA ALA A 99 -1.49 1.36 8.51
C ALA A 99 -0.20 2.20 8.47
N ARG A 100 -0.01 2.98 7.40
CA ARG A 100 1.10 3.93 7.28
C ARG A 100 1.00 5.04 8.32
N GLN A 101 -0.16 5.67 8.49
CA GLN A 101 -0.36 6.70 9.52
C GLN A 101 -0.10 6.15 10.93
N ASP A 102 -0.56 4.93 11.21
CA ASP A 102 -0.36 4.29 12.50
C ASP A 102 1.12 3.97 12.79
N ALA A 103 1.88 3.53 11.79
CA ALA A 103 3.31 3.32 11.91
C ALA A 103 4.06 4.64 12.13
N GLU A 104 3.77 5.68 11.34
CA GLU A 104 4.36 7.01 11.47
C GLU A 104 4.07 7.62 12.85
N ALA A 105 2.87 7.42 13.41
CA ALA A 105 2.52 7.93 14.73
C ALA A 105 3.39 7.33 15.85
N ILE A 106 3.74 6.03 15.77
CA ILE A 106 4.62 5.41 16.77
C ILE A 106 6.06 5.84 16.59
N GLU A 107 6.55 6.02 15.37
CA GLU A 107 7.91 6.54 15.16
C GLU A 107 8.04 7.97 15.72
N ARG A 108 7.08 8.86 15.45
CA ARG A 108 7.08 10.21 16.04
C ARG A 108 7.05 10.16 17.57
N LEU A 109 6.28 9.24 18.15
CA LEU A 109 6.27 9.06 19.61
C LEU A 109 7.63 8.59 20.13
N ARG A 110 8.29 7.67 19.43
CA ARG A 110 9.63 7.20 19.76
C ARG A 110 10.66 8.32 19.69
N GLU A 111 10.66 9.10 18.63
CA GLU A 111 11.53 10.26 18.44
C GLU A 111 11.36 11.27 19.58
N LYS A 112 10.11 11.60 19.93
CA LYS A 112 9.82 12.47 21.07
C LYS A 112 10.35 11.91 22.38
N ARG A 113 10.12 10.63 22.68
CA ARG A 113 10.63 9.98 23.90
C ARG A 113 12.14 9.91 23.94
N HIS A 114 12.78 9.76 22.78
CA HIS A 114 14.23 9.76 22.68
C HIS A 114 14.80 11.15 22.98
N ALA A 115 14.19 12.20 22.43
CA ALA A 115 14.58 13.59 22.73
C ALA A 115 14.40 13.94 24.22
N GLU A 116 13.28 13.52 24.83
CA GLU A 116 13.05 13.67 26.27
C GLU A 116 14.14 12.96 27.10
N TRP A 117 14.52 11.74 26.70
CA TRP A 117 15.56 10.99 27.38
C TRP A 117 16.94 11.65 27.26
N LEU A 118 17.32 12.14 26.07
CA LEU A 118 18.57 12.86 25.87
C LEU A 118 18.65 14.11 26.76
N ALA A 119 17.58 14.91 26.79
CA ALA A 119 17.53 16.12 27.60
C ALA A 119 17.70 15.83 29.10
N GLU A 120 17.19 14.69 29.58
CA GLU A 120 17.36 14.28 30.98
C GLU A 120 18.77 13.76 31.27
N GLU A 121 19.38 12.98 30.36
CA GLU A 121 20.80 12.57 30.54
C GLU A 121 21.71 13.81 30.55
N ASP A 122 21.51 14.78 29.64
CA ASP A 122 22.27 16.03 29.63
C ASP A 122 22.11 16.81 30.94
N ARG A 123 20.89 16.81 31.51
CA ARG A 123 20.62 17.46 32.81
C ARG A 123 21.36 16.75 33.96
N LEU A 124 21.33 15.42 33.98
CA LEU A 124 22.01 14.61 35.00
C LEU A 124 23.53 14.74 34.91
N GLU A 125 24.09 14.78 33.69
CA GLU A 125 25.51 15.01 33.47
C GLU A 125 25.96 16.39 33.96
N ASN A 126 25.20 17.44 33.66
CA ASN A 126 25.49 18.79 34.15
C ASN A 126 25.43 18.84 35.69
N LEU A 127 24.43 18.20 36.31
CA LEU A 127 24.34 18.13 37.78
C LEU A 127 25.55 17.42 38.39
N ALA A 128 25.98 16.31 37.80
CA ALA A 128 27.16 15.57 38.26
C ALA A 128 28.46 16.39 38.12
N LEU A 129 28.59 17.19 37.06
CA LEU A 129 29.72 18.11 36.87
C LEU A 129 29.72 19.24 37.92
N ASP A 130 28.55 19.81 38.22
CA ASP A 130 28.40 20.86 39.23
C ASP A 130 28.70 20.33 40.65
N GLU A 131 28.22 19.14 40.98
CA GLU A 131 28.54 18.44 42.25
C GLU A 131 30.04 18.15 42.36
N TRP A 132 30.67 17.69 41.28
CA TRP A 132 32.11 17.46 41.25
C TRP A 132 32.92 18.75 41.43
N ALA A 133 32.50 19.84 40.77
CA ALA A 133 33.15 21.14 40.88
C ALA A 133 33.02 21.74 42.29
N THR A 134 31.88 21.53 42.96
CA THR A 134 31.66 21.99 44.34
C THR A 134 32.45 21.16 45.35
N GLN A 135 32.49 19.83 45.24
CA GLN A 135 33.31 18.98 46.12
C GLN A 135 34.81 19.31 46.04
N ARG A 136 35.31 19.64 44.85
CA ARG A 136 36.73 19.97 44.64
C ARG A 136 37.15 21.34 45.16
N ARG A 137 36.19 22.25 45.38
CA ARG A 137 36.45 23.58 45.99
C ARG A 137 36.57 23.53 47.52
N TRP A 138 36.11 22.44 48.14
CA TRP A 138 36.08 22.26 49.60
C TRP A 138 37.10 21.22 50.10
N ALA A 139 37.89 20.64 49.20
CA ALA A 139 39.04 19.77 49.49
C ALA A 139 40.34 20.55 49.25
#